data_AF-A0A951QLS1-F1
#
_entry.id   AF-A0A951QLS1-F1
#
_cell.length_a   1.000
_cell.length_b   1.000
_cell.length_c   1.000
_cell.angle_alpha   90.00
_cell.angle_beta   90.00
_cell.angle_gamma   90.00
#
_symmetry.space_group_name_H-M   'P 1'
#
loop_
_entity.id
_entity.type
_entity.pdbx_description
1 polymer ?
#
loop_
_entity_poly.entity_id
_entity_poly.type
_entity_poly.pdbx_seq_one_letter_code
_entity_poly.pdbx_strand_id
1 'polypeptide(L)'
;MKKANMGSEGKPSSIGTPVSDIEIDTTLVYNLLEDQHPDLAHLPIHLIDAGWDNAMFRLGEQLSVRLPRRKAAATLIENEQTWLPLLADRLPIPVPTPYRLGKPAQGYPWRWSVLPWLPGITADQEEPHPNQVKLFTSFLQLLHVPAPLNAPLNAVRGVPLIQRAASVEERMQRLETKTNLITQKIRNTWNMALNTPVDVEAKWLMETFTPATSLLKTVRSQASLIGGTLRQVILPQTLLLYG
;
A
#
# COMPACT_ATOMS: atom_id res chain seq x y z
N MET A 1 -4.49 -43.62 20.22
CA MET A 1 -3.46 -42.55 20.36
C MET A 1 -3.75 -41.47 19.32
N LYS A 2 -4.28 -40.32 19.74
CA LYS A 2 -4.50 -39.14 18.89
C LYS A 2 -3.18 -38.36 18.83
N LYS A 3 -2.63 -38.10 17.63
CA LYS A 3 -1.57 -37.08 17.46
C LYS A 3 -2.24 -35.76 17.08
N ALA A 4 -1.91 -34.74 17.84
CA ALA A 4 -2.49 -33.41 17.79
C ALA A 4 -1.98 -32.61 16.57
N ASN A 5 -2.89 -31.83 16.00
CA ASN A 5 -2.62 -30.70 15.10
C ASN A 5 -1.68 -29.70 15.80
N MET A 6 -0.54 -29.40 15.19
CA MET A 6 0.16 -28.14 15.43
C MET A 6 -0.44 -27.10 14.50
N GLY A 7 -1.34 -26.28 15.04
CA GLY A 7 -1.85 -25.10 14.36
C GLY A 7 -0.74 -24.06 14.24
N SER A 8 -0.60 -23.49 13.04
CA SER A 8 0.13 -22.25 12.82
C SER A 8 -0.61 -21.14 13.55
N GLU A 9 -0.06 -20.68 14.68
CA GLU A 9 -0.58 -19.54 15.41
C GLU A 9 -0.44 -18.28 14.55
N GLY A 10 -1.58 -17.78 14.04
CA GLY A 10 -1.68 -16.49 13.39
C GLY A 10 -1.28 -15.40 14.38
N LYS A 11 -0.36 -14.51 13.96
CA LYS A 11 0.06 -13.34 14.73
C LYS A 11 -1.19 -12.50 15.09
N PRO A 12 -1.41 -12.12 16.36
CA PRO A 12 -2.58 -11.35 16.73
C PRO A 12 -2.62 -10.01 15.97
N SER A 13 -3.79 -9.63 15.46
CA SER A 13 -3.99 -8.36 14.77
C SER A 13 -3.56 -7.22 15.70
N SER A 14 -2.65 -6.36 15.25
CA SER A 14 -2.30 -5.14 15.98
C SER A 14 -3.56 -4.29 16.20
N ILE A 15 -3.64 -3.63 17.36
CA ILE A 15 -4.75 -2.75 17.73
C ILE A 15 -5.04 -1.79 16.57
N GLY A 16 -6.26 -1.83 16.03
CA GLY A 16 -6.70 -0.96 14.94
C GLY A 16 -6.67 -1.56 13.54
N THR A 17 -6.22 -2.81 13.35
CA THR A 17 -6.35 -3.53 12.07
C THR A 17 -7.74 -4.15 11.94
N PRO A 18 -8.50 -3.87 10.86
CA PRO A 18 -9.80 -4.48 10.63
C PRO A 18 -9.72 -6.01 10.56
N VAL A 19 -10.82 -6.67 10.92
CA VAL A 19 -10.98 -8.12 10.80
C VAL A 19 -10.88 -8.52 9.32
N SER A 20 -10.24 -9.66 9.05
CA SER A 20 -10.19 -10.28 7.72
C SER A 20 -11.60 -10.71 7.29
N ASP A 21 -11.92 -10.53 6.01
CA ASP A 21 -13.10 -11.19 5.42
C ASP A 21 -12.78 -12.66 5.08
N ILE A 22 -11.49 -13.00 4.92
CA ILE A 22 -10.98 -14.36 4.68
C ILE A 22 -9.63 -14.56 5.38
N GLU A 23 -9.42 -15.75 5.92
CA GLU A 23 -8.12 -16.18 6.44
C GLU A 23 -7.22 -16.65 5.30
N ILE A 24 -5.98 -16.20 5.31
CA ILE A 24 -4.99 -16.50 4.26
C ILE A 24 -3.76 -17.05 4.95
N ASP A 25 -3.49 -18.33 4.74
CA ASP A 25 -2.32 -19.02 5.27
C ASP A 25 -1.34 -19.41 4.14
N THR A 26 -0.18 -19.93 4.52
CA THR A 26 0.84 -20.38 3.56
C THR A 26 0.35 -21.52 2.68
N THR A 27 -0.53 -22.38 3.20
CA THR A 27 -1.10 -23.52 2.47
C THR A 27 -1.95 -23.05 1.29
N LEU A 28 -2.83 -22.06 1.53
CA LEU A 28 -3.64 -21.46 0.48
C LEU A 28 -2.75 -20.81 -0.59
N VAL A 29 -1.72 -20.05 -0.17
CA VAL A 29 -0.80 -19.41 -1.11
C VAL A 29 -0.03 -20.43 -1.95
N TYR A 30 0.43 -21.53 -1.33
CA TYR A 30 1.06 -22.63 -2.04
C TYR A 30 0.13 -23.25 -3.09
N ASN A 31 -1.11 -23.61 -2.71
CA ASN A 31 -2.08 -24.22 -3.63
C ASN A 31 -2.44 -23.29 -4.80
N LEU A 32 -2.54 -21.98 -4.54
CA LEU A 32 -2.77 -20.99 -5.59
C LEU A 32 -1.59 -20.88 -6.56
N LEU A 33 -0.35 -20.96 -6.05
CA LEU A 33 0.86 -20.99 -6.89
C LEU A 33 0.97 -22.29 -7.68
N GLU A 34 0.72 -23.44 -7.05
CA GLU A 34 0.77 -24.74 -7.74
C GLU A 34 -0.22 -24.83 -8.91
N ASP A 35 -1.44 -24.32 -8.71
CA ASP A 35 -2.50 -24.31 -9.72
C ASP A 35 -2.20 -23.35 -10.89
N GLN A 36 -1.64 -22.18 -10.62
CA GLN A 36 -1.58 -21.09 -11.61
C GLN A 36 -0.17 -20.72 -12.10
N HIS A 37 0.85 -20.89 -11.24
CA HIS A 37 2.25 -20.54 -11.49
C HIS A 37 3.17 -21.64 -10.94
N PRO A 38 3.07 -22.89 -11.44
CA PRO A 38 3.79 -24.04 -10.89
C PRO A 38 5.32 -23.88 -10.96
N ASP A 39 5.82 -23.03 -11.86
CA ASP A 39 7.22 -22.62 -11.93
C ASP A 39 7.72 -21.93 -10.66
N LEU A 40 6.82 -21.37 -9.85
CA LEU A 40 7.14 -20.66 -8.61
C LEU A 40 6.76 -21.43 -7.34
N ALA A 41 5.92 -22.47 -7.45
CA ALA A 41 5.36 -23.18 -6.30
C ALA A 41 6.42 -23.91 -5.44
N HIS A 42 7.59 -24.22 -6.02
CA HIS A 42 8.70 -24.87 -5.32
C HIS A 42 9.50 -23.91 -4.41
N LEU A 43 9.26 -22.60 -4.48
CA LEU A 43 9.99 -21.61 -3.70
C LEU A 43 9.48 -21.56 -2.25
N PRO A 44 10.36 -21.31 -1.25
CA PRO A 44 9.93 -21.15 0.15
C PRO A 44 8.93 -20.01 0.33
N ILE A 45 7.88 -20.25 1.12
CA ILE A 45 6.80 -19.27 1.40
C ILE A 45 6.73 -19.03 2.90
N HIS A 46 6.68 -17.75 3.31
CA HIS A 46 6.37 -17.39 4.70
C HIS A 46 5.61 -16.07 4.77
N LEU A 47 4.70 -15.96 5.73
CA LEU A 47 3.97 -14.72 6.00
C LEU A 47 4.95 -13.64 6.48
N ILE A 48 4.90 -12.47 5.84
CA ILE A 48 5.62 -11.27 6.32
C ILE A 48 4.71 -10.51 7.28
N ASP A 49 3.55 -10.11 6.78
CA ASP A 49 2.58 -9.34 7.55
C ASP A 49 1.17 -9.39 6.92
N ALA A 50 0.16 -9.07 7.71
CA ALA A 50 -1.21 -8.88 7.27
C ALA A 50 -1.69 -7.50 7.72
N GLY A 51 -1.60 -6.53 6.80
CA GLY A 51 -2.01 -5.16 7.04
C GLY A 51 -3.53 -4.98 7.04
N TRP A 52 -3.97 -3.72 6.87
CA TRP A 52 -5.39 -3.38 6.78
C TRP A 52 -6.12 -4.11 5.65
N ASP A 53 -5.50 -4.21 4.48
CA ASP A 53 -6.21 -4.59 3.25
C ASP A 53 -5.66 -5.84 2.58
N ASN A 54 -4.37 -6.15 2.80
CA ASN A 54 -3.69 -7.24 2.12
C ASN A 54 -2.85 -8.07 3.09
N ALA A 55 -2.78 -9.37 2.84
CA ALA A 55 -1.76 -10.26 3.37
C ALA A 55 -0.57 -10.31 2.39
N MET A 56 0.65 -10.23 2.95
CA MET A 56 1.91 -10.24 2.21
C MET A 56 2.75 -11.44 2.63
N PHE A 57 3.14 -12.24 1.65
CA PHE A 57 4.01 -13.40 1.83
C PHE A 57 5.32 -13.18 1.11
N ARG A 58 6.41 -13.63 1.71
CA ARG A 58 7.68 -13.78 0.99
C ARG A 58 7.61 -15.03 0.13
N LEU A 59 8.17 -14.95 -1.07
CA LEU A 59 8.30 -16.08 -2.00
C LEU A 59 9.75 -16.16 -2.49
N GLY A 60 10.50 -17.13 -1.97
CA GLY A 60 11.94 -17.23 -2.18
C GLY A 60 12.68 -15.94 -1.79
N GLU A 61 13.81 -15.67 -2.46
CA GLU A 61 14.67 -14.52 -2.15
C GLU A 61 14.33 -13.26 -2.96
N GLN A 62 13.53 -13.36 -4.02
CA GLN A 62 13.36 -12.26 -4.97
C GLN A 62 11.92 -11.86 -5.21
N LEU A 63 10.95 -12.56 -4.61
CA LEU A 63 9.54 -12.31 -4.86
C LEU A 63 8.74 -12.17 -3.55
N SER A 64 7.54 -11.64 -3.70
CA SER A 64 6.49 -11.65 -2.69
C SER A 64 5.13 -11.95 -3.34
N VAL A 65 4.20 -12.47 -2.54
CA VAL A 65 2.81 -12.65 -2.93
C VAL A 65 1.96 -11.67 -2.13
N ARG A 66 1.08 -10.95 -2.83
CA ARG A 66 0.16 -9.98 -2.26
C ARG A 66 -1.28 -10.41 -2.55
N LEU A 67 -2.04 -10.63 -1.48
CA LEU A 67 -3.43 -11.08 -1.56
C LEU A 67 -4.32 -10.12 -0.78
N PRO A 68 -5.39 -9.56 -1.36
CA PRO A 68 -6.44 -8.91 -0.60
C PRO A 68 -6.96 -9.84 0.50
N ARG A 69 -7.13 -9.33 1.72
CA ARG A 69 -7.79 -10.04 2.83
C ARG A 69 -9.18 -9.47 3.15
N ARG A 70 -9.59 -8.44 2.41
CA ARG A 70 -10.89 -7.76 2.51
C ARG A 70 -11.44 -7.50 1.12
N LYS A 71 -12.76 -7.61 0.97
CA LYS A 71 -13.48 -7.33 -0.28
C LYS A 71 -13.25 -5.89 -0.76
N ALA A 72 -13.17 -4.95 0.18
CA ALA A 72 -12.89 -3.55 -0.10
C ALA A 72 -11.55 -3.31 -0.82
N ALA A 73 -10.60 -4.24 -0.67
CA ALA A 73 -9.27 -4.15 -1.28
C ALA A 73 -9.14 -4.89 -2.62
N ALA A 74 -10.13 -5.70 -3.00
CA ALA A 74 -10.06 -6.53 -4.19
C ALA A 74 -9.86 -5.70 -5.46
N THR A 75 -10.69 -4.68 -5.67
CA THR A 75 -10.58 -3.76 -6.83
C THR A 75 -9.27 -2.96 -6.82
N LEU A 76 -8.72 -2.67 -5.64
CA LEU A 76 -7.46 -1.92 -5.51
C LEU A 76 -6.29 -2.70 -6.10
N ILE A 77 -6.26 -4.03 -5.92
CA ILE A 77 -5.24 -4.88 -6.54
C ILE A 77 -5.37 -4.92 -8.06
N GLU A 78 -6.57 -4.93 -8.61
CA GLU A 78 -6.76 -4.90 -10.07
C GLU A 78 -6.29 -3.58 -10.69
N ASN A 79 -6.52 -2.48 -9.98
CA ASN A 79 -5.99 -1.17 -10.34
C ASN A 79 -4.46 -1.16 -10.31
N GLU A 80 -3.85 -1.68 -9.24
CA GLU A 80 -2.40 -1.84 -9.16
C GLU A 80 -1.85 -2.67 -10.33
N GLN A 81 -2.50 -3.80 -10.66
CA GLN A 81 -2.10 -4.67 -11.77
C GLN A 81 -2.14 -3.99 -13.13
N THR A 82 -3.09 -3.07 -13.33
CA THR A 82 -3.27 -2.36 -14.59
C THR A 82 -2.30 -1.18 -14.72
N TRP A 83 -2.13 -0.39 -13.66
CA TRP A 83 -1.49 0.93 -13.76
C TRP A 83 -0.03 0.97 -13.33
N LEU A 84 0.41 0.09 -12.43
CA LEU A 84 1.82 0.04 -12.02
C LEU A 84 2.79 -0.20 -13.18
N PRO A 85 2.54 -1.14 -14.12
CA PRO A 85 3.44 -1.33 -15.26
C PRO A 85 3.63 -0.06 -16.08
N LEU A 86 2.55 0.69 -16.33
CA LEU A 86 2.57 1.91 -17.14
C LEU A 86 3.30 3.07 -16.44
N LEU A 87 3.24 3.11 -15.11
CA LEU A 87 3.93 4.12 -14.31
C LEU A 87 5.39 3.76 -14.05
N ALA A 88 5.73 2.47 -13.95
CA ALA A 88 7.09 2.03 -13.64
C ALA A 88 8.13 2.57 -14.62
N ASP A 89 7.82 2.58 -15.92
CA ASP A 89 8.74 2.97 -16.99
C ASP A 89 9.19 4.44 -16.93
N ARG A 90 8.43 5.30 -16.24
CA ARG A 90 8.70 6.74 -16.13
C ARG A 90 9.19 7.17 -14.75
N LEU A 91 9.15 6.30 -13.76
CA LEU A 91 9.52 6.64 -12.40
C LEU A 91 11.03 6.45 -12.19
N PRO A 92 11.72 7.37 -11.51
CA PRO A 92 13.17 7.30 -11.32
C PRO A 92 13.55 6.29 -10.22
N ILE A 93 12.56 5.58 -9.67
CA ILE A 93 12.66 4.68 -8.55
C ILE A 93 11.86 3.42 -8.89
N PRO A 94 12.40 2.20 -8.64
CA PRO A 94 11.66 0.96 -8.82
C PRO A 94 10.38 0.93 -7.99
N VAL A 95 9.29 0.52 -8.65
CA VAL A 95 8.00 0.24 -8.03
C VAL A 95 7.66 -1.25 -8.20
N PRO A 96 6.85 -1.85 -7.33
CA PRO A 96 6.56 -3.28 -7.37
C PRO A 96 5.59 -3.63 -8.50
N THR A 97 6.06 -3.59 -9.75
CA THR A 97 5.28 -4.02 -10.92
C THR A 97 5.00 -5.52 -10.83
N PRO A 98 3.74 -5.97 -11.03
CA PRO A 98 3.42 -7.39 -10.96
C PRO A 98 4.27 -8.25 -11.89
N TYR A 99 4.92 -9.26 -11.30
CA TYR A 99 5.69 -10.29 -12.00
C TYR A 99 4.78 -11.41 -12.52
N ARG A 100 3.75 -11.76 -11.75
CA ARG A 100 2.65 -12.66 -12.15
C ARG A 100 1.32 -12.13 -11.64
N LEU A 101 0.26 -12.45 -12.38
CA LEU A 101 -1.12 -12.16 -12.02
C LEU A 101 -1.83 -13.45 -11.64
N GLY A 102 -2.52 -13.44 -10.51
CA GLY A 102 -3.33 -14.52 -10.01
C GLY A 102 -4.83 -14.26 -10.15
N LYS A 103 -5.59 -15.33 -10.38
CA LYS A 103 -7.05 -15.35 -10.47
C LYS A 103 -7.66 -16.02 -9.23
N PRO A 104 -8.96 -15.77 -8.94
CA PRO A 104 -9.69 -16.50 -7.91
C PRO A 104 -9.64 -18.02 -8.15
N ALA A 105 -9.32 -18.80 -7.12
CA ALA A 105 -9.27 -20.26 -7.14
C ALA A 105 -9.14 -20.79 -5.69
N GLN A 106 -9.25 -22.11 -5.49
CA GLN A 106 -8.99 -22.74 -4.17
C GLN A 106 -9.81 -22.15 -3.00
N GLY A 107 -11.02 -21.65 -3.28
CA GLY A 107 -11.86 -20.95 -2.29
C GLY A 107 -11.46 -19.48 -2.02
N TYR A 108 -10.36 -18.99 -2.61
CA TYR A 108 -9.96 -17.59 -2.58
C TYR A 108 -10.69 -16.78 -3.66
N PRO A 109 -11.42 -15.69 -3.30
CA PRO A 109 -12.40 -15.07 -4.20
C PRO A 109 -11.86 -13.91 -5.06
N TRP A 110 -10.63 -13.46 -4.87
CA TRP A 110 -10.12 -12.23 -5.50
C TRP A 110 -8.90 -12.46 -6.39
N ARG A 111 -8.58 -11.47 -7.22
CA ARG A 111 -7.29 -11.41 -7.92
C ARG A 111 -6.17 -11.12 -6.94
N TRP A 112 -4.98 -11.61 -7.24
CA TRP A 112 -3.78 -11.47 -6.41
C TRP A 112 -2.54 -11.32 -7.29
N SER A 113 -1.40 -10.92 -6.72
CA SER A 113 -0.19 -10.64 -7.50
C SER A 113 1.04 -11.31 -6.89
N VAL A 114 1.92 -11.80 -7.74
CA VAL A 114 3.34 -12.01 -7.38
C VAL A 114 4.10 -10.75 -7.80
N LEU A 115 4.87 -10.20 -6.89
CA LEU A 115 5.62 -8.94 -7.07
C LEU A 115 7.11 -9.20 -6.88
N PRO A 116 7.99 -8.40 -7.48
CA PRO A 116 9.40 -8.38 -7.09
C PRO A 116 9.49 -7.97 -5.63
N TRP A 117 10.31 -8.70 -4.86
CA TRP A 117 10.73 -8.25 -3.56
C TRP A 117 11.81 -7.21 -3.72
N LEU A 118 11.54 -6.05 -3.17
CA LEU A 118 12.43 -4.93 -3.28
C LEU A 118 13.14 -4.74 -1.93
N PRO A 119 14.47 -4.99 -1.85
CA PRO A 119 15.18 -4.98 -0.58
C PRO A 119 15.44 -3.56 -0.08
N GLY A 120 15.08 -3.30 1.18
CA GLY A 120 15.36 -2.05 1.88
C GLY A 120 14.89 -2.07 3.32
N ILE A 121 15.17 -0.99 4.03
CA ILE A 121 14.72 -0.66 5.39
C ILE A 121 13.77 0.53 5.27
N THR A 122 12.66 0.53 6.00
CA THR A 122 11.67 1.61 5.89
C THR A 122 12.14 2.90 6.58
N ALA A 123 11.65 4.05 6.12
CA ALA A 123 12.11 5.35 6.61
C ALA A 123 11.66 5.69 8.05
N ASP A 124 10.76 4.90 8.64
CA ASP A 124 10.45 4.91 10.08
C ASP A 124 11.51 4.17 10.92
N GLN A 125 12.30 3.29 10.29
CA GLN A 125 13.35 2.51 10.96
C GLN A 125 14.74 3.14 10.78
N GLU A 126 14.98 3.79 9.64
CA GLU A 126 16.22 4.49 9.35
C GLU A 126 15.90 5.84 8.69
N GLU A 127 16.59 6.91 9.08
CA GLU A 127 16.33 8.22 8.50
C GLU A 127 16.85 8.32 7.05
N PRO A 128 16.08 8.94 6.13
CA PRO A 128 16.56 9.20 4.78
C PRO A 128 17.79 10.11 4.76
N HIS A 129 18.79 9.73 3.98
CA HIS A 129 20.00 10.53 3.81
C HIS A 129 19.72 11.81 2.97
N PRO A 130 20.35 12.97 3.24
CA PRO A 130 20.02 14.22 2.52
C PRO A 130 20.20 14.20 0.99
N ASN A 131 21.13 13.39 0.47
CA ASN A 131 21.34 13.22 -0.98
C ASN A 131 20.13 12.56 -1.71
N GLN A 132 19.18 12.02 -0.96
CA GLN A 132 18.01 11.31 -1.45
C GLN A 132 16.86 12.24 -1.84
N VAL A 133 16.88 13.48 -1.32
CA VAL A 133 15.85 14.50 -1.54
C VAL A 133 15.64 14.78 -3.02
N LYS A 134 16.72 14.84 -3.81
CA LYS A 134 16.62 15.09 -5.26
C LYS A 134 15.88 13.97 -5.99
N LEU A 135 16.24 12.72 -5.70
CA LEU A 135 15.60 11.57 -6.33
C LEU A 135 14.12 11.47 -5.92
N PHE A 136 13.85 11.67 -4.63
CA PHE A 136 12.49 11.65 -4.10
C PHE A 136 11.61 12.76 -4.69
N THR A 137 12.14 13.98 -4.81
CA THR A 137 11.43 15.10 -5.45
C THR A 137 11.17 14.80 -6.92
N SER A 138 12.15 14.21 -7.63
CA SER A 138 11.99 13.81 -9.03
C SER A 138 10.90 12.74 -9.18
N PHE A 139 10.85 11.77 -8.25
CA PHE A 139 9.78 10.77 -8.20
C PHE A 139 8.40 11.41 -8.04
N LEU A 140 8.22 12.34 -7.10
CA LEU A 140 6.94 13.02 -6.91
C LEU A 140 6.53 13.83 -8.15
N GLN A 141 7.47 14.54 -8.78
CA GLN A 141 7.21 15.30 -10.01
C GLN A 141 6.79 14.39 -11.16
N LEU A 142 7.49 13.25 -11.32
CA LEU A 142 7.19 12.26 -12.35
C LEU A 142 5.98 11.40 -12.02
N LEU A 143 5.51 11.37 -10.77
CA LEU A 143 4.25 10.74 -10.40
C LEU A 143 3.08 11.70 -10.64
N HIS A 144 3.12 12.91 -10.07
CA HIS A 144 2.03 13.89 -10.02
C HIS A 144 1.79 14.63 -11.35
N VAL A 145 1.49 13.87 -12.41
CA VAL A 145 1.05 14.40 -13.70
C VAL A 145 -0.41 14.02 -13.95
N PRO A 146 -1.09 14.65 -14.91
CA PRO A 146 -2.46 14.32 -15.27
C PRO A 146 -2.60 12.84 -15.59
N ALA A 147 -3.68 12.25 -15.09
CA ALA A 147 -3.95 10.86 -15.36
C ALA A 147 -4.86 10.67 -16.59
N PRO A 148 -4.79 9.50 -17.25
CA PRO A 148 -5.72 9.15 -18.32
C PRO A 148 -7.17 9.19 -17.83
N LEU A 149 -8.10 9.55 -18.72
CA LEU A 149 -9.54 9.66 -18.40
C LEU A 149 -10.16 8.35 -17.89
N ASN A 150 -9.58 7.21 -18.24
CA ASN A 150 -10.05 5.88 -17.84
C ASN A 150 -9.37 5.34 -16.58
N ALA A 151 -8.49 6.13 -15.93
CA ALA A 151 -7.88 5.69 -14.68
C ALA A 151 -8.87 5.80 -13.51
N PRO A 152 -8.72 4.92 -12.48
CA PRO A 152 -9.72 4.73 -11.45
C PRO A 152 -9.79 5.93 -10.51
N LEU A 153 -11.01 6.44 -10.29
CA LEU A 153 -11.28 7.46 -9.30
C LEU A 153 -11.34 6.86 -7.89
N ASN A 154 -10.81 7.57 -6.90
CA ASN A 154 -11.08 7.24 -5.50
C ASN A 154 -12.29 8.03 -4.99
N ALA A 155 -13.35 7.34 -4.57
CA ALA A 155 -14.56 7.96 -4.03
C ALA A 155 -14.41 8.56 -2.61
N VAL A 156 -13.27 8.34 -1.96
CA VAL A 156 -12.97 8.67 -0.57
C VAL A 156 -11.85 9.71 -0.47
N ARG A 157 -10.84 9.61 -1.34
CA ARG A 157 -9.65 10.46 -1.37
C ARG A 157 -9.60 11.25 -2.66
N GLY A 158 -9.10 12.47 -2.59
CA GLY A 158 -9.01 13.32 -3.76
C GLY A 158 -10.36 13.80 -4.31
N VAL A 159 -11.41 13.75 -3.49
CA VAL A 159 -12.73 14.33 -3.78
C VAL A 159 -12.86 15.72 -3.15
N PRO A 160 -13.77 16.58 -3.63
CA PRO A 160 -14.12 17.83 -2.98
C PRO A 160 -14.39 17.65 -1.49
N LEU A 161 -13.82 18.52 -0.65
CA LEU A 161 -13.88 18.36 0.82
C LEU A 161 -15.32 18.29 1.34
N ILE A 162 -16.26 18.96 0.67
CA ILE A 162 -17.69 18.92 1.00
C ILE A 162 -18.28 17.50 0.95
N GLN A 163 -17.80 16.62 0.08
CA GLN A 163 -18.24 15.23 0.02
C GLN A 163 -17.82 14.42 1.27
N ARG A 164 -16.82 14.91 2.00
CA ARG A 164 -16.35 14.31 3.26
C ARG A 164 -17.02 14.92 4.48
N ALA A 165 -17.82 15.97 4.32
CA ALA A 165 -18.20 16.84 5.42
C ALA A 165 -18.99 16.14 6.50
N ALA A 166 -20.08 15.46 6.12
CA ALA A 166 -20.93 14.74 7.06
C ALA A 166 -20.13 13.77 7.95
N SER A 167 -19.22 13.00 7.35
CA SER A 167 -18.40 12.03 8.07
C SER A 167 -17.38 12.67 9.01
N VAL A 168 -16.82 13.84 8.64
CA VAL A 168 -15.88 14.57 9.50
C VAL A 168 -16.64 15.27 10.63
N GLU A 169 -17.76 15.91 10.34
CA GLU A 169 -18.59 16.63 11.30
C GLU A 169 -19.19 15.71 12.37
N GLU A 170 -19.64 14.52 11.99
CA GLU A 170 -20.07 13.48 12.95
C GLU A 170 -18.93 13.13 13.94
N ARG A 171 -17.69 12.99 13.44
CA ARG A 171 -16.53 12.71 14.29
C ARG A 171 -16.18 13.89 15.19
N MET A 172 -16.28 15.13 14.69
CA MET A 172 -16.09 16.33 15.51
C MET A 172 -17.13 16.40 16.62
N GLN A 173 -18.41 16.19 16.31
CA GLN A 173 -19.49 16.18 17.30
C GLN A 173 -19.26 15.12 18.37
N ARG A 174 -18.83 13.92 17.99
CA ARG A 174 -18.48 12.87 18.96
C ARG A 174 -17.31 13.26 19.85
N LEU A 175 -16.29 13.96 19.32
CA LEU A 175 -15.14 14.43 20.10
C LEU A 175 -15.52 15.56 21.07
N GLU A 176 -16.47 16.42 20.70
CA GLU A 176 -16.98 17.50 21.56
C GLU A 176 -17.68 16.98 22.80
N THR A 177 -18.35 15.82 22.72
CA THR A 177 -18.97 15.21 23.90
C THR A 177 -17.95 14.73 24.94
N LYS A 178 -16.67 14.64 24.58
CA LYS A 178 -15.61 14.05 25.41
C LYS A 178 -14.42 14.99 25.66
N THR A 179 -14.27 16.04 24.87
CA THR A 179 -13.08 16.90 24.86
C THR A 179 -13.45 18.34 24.51
N ASN A 180 -12.62 19.28 24.92
CA ASN A 180 -12.69 20.69 24.50
C ASN A 180 -11.78 21.01 23.29
N LEU A 181 -11.32 19.98 22.57
CA LEU A 181 -10.34 20.13 21.49
C LEU A 181 -10.95 20.72 20.22
N ILE A 182 -12.26 20.55 19.99
CA ILE A 182 -12.96 21.16 18.85
C ILE A 182 -13.29 22.61 19.20
N THR A 183 -12.31 23.48 19.00
CA THR A 183 -12.43 24.91 19.27
C THR A 183 -13.14 25.66 18.15
N GLN A 184 -13.58 26.89 18.42
CA GLN A 184 -14.12 27.78 17.39
C GLN A 184 -13.13 28.00 16.24
N LYS A 185 -11.82 28.01 16.53
CA LYS A 185 -10.78 28.10 15.50
C LYS A 185 -10.83 26.93 14.53
N ILE A 186 -10.98 25.69 15.02
CA ILE A 186 -11.11 24.50 14.17
C ILE A 186 -12.37 24.59 13.31
N ARG A 187 -13.50 25.00 13.89
CA ARG A 187 -14.77 25.15 13.16
C ARG A 187 -14.67 26.20 12.06
N ASN A 188 -14.04 27.35 12.35
CA ASN A 188 -13.83 28.40 11.35
C ASN A 188 -12.91 27.91 10.22
N THR A 189 -11.80 27.23 10.53
CA THR A 189 -10.91 26.66 9.51
C THR A 189 -11.61 25.61 8.66
N TRP A 190 -12.40 24.74 9.28
CA TRP A 190 -13.20 23.73 8.59
C TRP A 190 -14.18 24.38 7.61
N ASN A 191 -14.95 25.38 8.06
CA ASN A 191 -15.89 26.10 7.21
C ASN A 191 -15.20 26.85 6.07
N MET A 192 -14.04 27.47 6.32
CA MET A 192 -13.25 28.08 5.25
C MET A 192 -12.84 27.04 4.21
N ALA A 193 -12.30 25.90 4.65
CA ALA A 193 -11.87 24.83 3.75
C ALA A 193 -13.01 24.23 2.91
N LEU A 194 -14.22 24.14 3.47
CA LEU A 194 -15.41 23.68 2.74
C LEU A 194 -15.85 24.64 1.63
N ASN A 195 -15.60 25.93 1.80
CA ASN A 195 -15.97 26.96 0.83
C ASN A 195 -14.85 27.28 -0.18
N THR A 196 -13.68 26.66 -0.04
CA THR A 196 -12.58 26.82 -0.99
C THR A 196 -12.92 26.14 -2.32
N PRO A 197 -12.78 26.83 -3.46
CA PRO A 197 -12.95 26.22 -4.78
C PRO A 197 -12.00 25.04 -4.97
N VAL A 198 -12.48 24.00 -5.66
CA VAL A 198 -11.63 22.93 -6.14
C VAL A 198 -10.98 23.40 -7.43
N ASP A 199 -9.68 23.65 -7.39
CA ASP A 199 -8.89 24.17 -8.50
C ASP A 199 -7.64 23.32 -8.74
N VAL A 200 -7.85 22.01 -8.89
CA VAL A 200 -6.77 21.05 -9.12
C VAL A 200 -7.19 20.01 -10.14
N GLU A 201 -6.32 19.79 -11.12
CA GLU A 201 -6.49 18.76 -12.14
C GLU A 201 -6.31 17.35 -11.55
N ALA A 202 -7.04 16.38 -12.11
CA ALA A 202 -6.94 14.96 -11.80
C ALA A 202 -5.53 14.41 -12.10
N LYS A 203 -4.74 14.20 -11.04
CA LYS A 203 -3.38 13.67 -11.11
C LYS A 203 -3.30 12.29 -10.47
N TRP A 204 -2.27 11.54 -10.87
CA TRP A 204 -1.87 10.35 -10.13
C TRP A 204 -1.44 10.74 -8.71
N LEU A 205 -1.99 10.06 -7.71
CA LEU A 205 -1.62 10.22 -6.32
C LEU A 205 -1.13 8.91 -5.73
N MET A 206 -0.18 9.01 -4.82
CA MET A 206 0.12 7.96 -3.87
C MET A 206 -0.69 8.24 -2.60
N GLU A 207 -1.66 7.38 -2.30
CA GLU A 207 -2.68 7.66 -1.29
C GLU A 207 -2.20 7.56 0.15
N THR A 208 -1.17 6.73 0.35
CA THR A 208 -0.48 6.62 1.63
C THR A 208 0.97 6.94 1.38
N PHE A 209 1.43 8.04 1.95
CA PHE A 209 2.85 8.36 1.97
C PHE A 209 3.27 8.52 3.42
N THR A 210 3.84 7.46 3.97
CA THR A 210 4.35 7.44 5.34
C THR A 210 5.81 6.95 5.35
N PRO A 211 6.56 7.18 6.44
CA PRO A 211 7.91 6.65 6.54
C PRO A 211 7.95 5.11 6.46
N ALA A 212 6.94 4.44 7.02
CA ALA A 212 6.76 2.97 6.96
C ALA A 212 6.54 2.42 5.54
N THR A 213 6.34 3.29 4.56
CA THR A 213 6.10 2.89 3.18
C THR A 213 7.21 3.39 2.25
N SER A 214 8.15 4.20 2.74
CA SER A 214 9.32 4.61 1.96
C SER A 214 10.48 3.69 2.29
N LEU A 215 11.14 3.08 1.28
CA LEU A 215 12.26 2.17 1.51
C LEU A 215 13.61 2.84 1.21
N LEU A 216 14.47 2.81 2.20
CA LEU A 216 15.88 3.14 2.11
C LEU A 216 16.67 1.87 1.80
N LYS A 217 17.63 1.95 0.87
CA LYS A 217 18.59 0.87 0.65
C LYS A 217 19.96 1.35 1.07
N THR A 218 20.38 1.01 2.29
CA THR A 218 21.74 1.28 2.77
C THR A 218 22.69 0.24 2.18
N VAL A 219 23.43 0.61 1.13
CA VAL A 219 24.56 -0.21 0.66
C VAL A 219 25.75 0.10 1.56
N ARG A 220 26.08 -0.80 2.50
CA ARG A 220 27.39 -0.77 3.16
C ARG A 220 28.40 -1.41 2.22
N SER A 221 29.13 -0.63 1.41
CA SER A 221 30.37 -1.15 0.83
C SER A 221 31.46 -1.09 1.90
N GLN A 222 32.08 -2.24 2.20
CA GLN A 222 33.38 -2.23 2.85
C GLN A 222 34.37 -1.59 1.85
N ALA A 223 35.05 -0.54 2.30
CA ALA A 223 35.82 0.44 1.52
C ALA A 223 35.00 1.63 1.01
N SER A 224 35.52 2.81 1.37
CA SER A 224 35.03 4.18 1.11
C SER A 224 33.74 4.64 1.81
N LEU A 225 33.94 5.54 2.79
CA LEU A 225 33.00 6.60 3.15
C LEU A 225 32.45 7.24 1.86
N ILE A 226 31.14 7.14 1.60
CA ILE A 226 30.28 8.09 0.85
C ILE A 226 28.86 7.48 0.73
N GLY A 227 27.86 8.18 1.27
CA GLY A 227 26.50 8.32 0.72
C GLY A 227 25.56 7.10 0.72
N GLY A 228 24.69 7.01 1.72
CA GLY A 228 23.46 6.21 1.61
C GLY A 228 22.62 6.67 0.43
N THR A 229 22.17 5.77 -0.43
CA THR A 229 21.35 6.11 -1.63
C THR A 229 19.90 5.68 -1.37
N LEU A 230 18.92 6.58 -1.53
CA LEU A 230 17.51 6.18 -1.60
C LEU A 230 17.39 5.57 -2.96
N ARG A 231 17.10 4.28 -3.00
CA ARG A 231 16.90 3.58 -4.25
C ARG A 231 15.45 3.17 -4.41
N GLN A 232 14.57 3.56 -3.49
CA GLN A 232 13.25 2.95 -3.45
C GLN A 232 12.14 3.72 -2.73
N VAL A 233 10.92 3.48 -3.18
CA VAL A 233 9.66 3.75 -2.47
C VAL A 233 8.92 2.42 -2.60
N ILE A 234 8.57 1.76 -1.49
CA ILE A 234 7.47 0.80 -1.59
C ILE A 234 6.27 1.68 -1.87
N LEU A 235 5.61 1.55 -3.01
CA LEU A 235 4.29 2.16 -3.09
C LEU A 235 3.41 1.38 -2.12
N PRO A 236 3.01 1.94 -0.97
CA PRO A 236 1.91 1.32 -0.26
C PRO A 236 0.63 1.57 -1.06
N GLN A 237 -0.19 0.54 -1.09
CA GLN A 237 -1.64 0.62 -1.18
C GLN A 237 -2.17 1.71 -2.12
N THR A 238 -2.34 1.29 -3.37
CA THR A 238 -3.12 1.93 -4.42
C THR A 238 -2.57 3.23 -4.99
N LEU A 239 -2.19 3.17 -6.27
CA LEU A 239 -2.23 4.33 -7.16
C LEU A 239 -3.69 4.54 -7.56
N LEU A 240 -4.27 5.65 -7.13
CA LEU A 240 -5.60 6.07 -7.57
C LEU A 240 -5.58 7.55 -7.94
N LEU A 241 -6.61 7.94 -8.68
CA LEU A 241 -6.76 9.30 -9.15
C LEU A 241 -7.47 10.20 -8.15
N TYR A 242 -7.06 11.46 -8.22
CA TYR A 242 -7.83 12.63 -7.82
C TYR A 242 -8.89 12.98 -8.87
N GLY A 243 -10.07 13.46 -8.46
CA GLY A 243 -11.13 13.94 -9.34
C GLY A 243 -12.05 14.94 -8.65
#